data_AF-A0A820K009-F1
#
_entry.id   AF-A0A820K009-F1
#
_cell.length_a   1.000
_cell.length_b   1.000
_cell.length_c   1.000
_cell.angle_alpha   90.00
_cell.angle_beta   90.00
_cell.angle_gamma   90.00
#
_symmetry.space_group_name_H-M   'P 1'
#
loop_
_entity.id
_entity.type
_entity.pdbx_description
1 polymer ?
#
loop_
_entity_poly.entity_id
_entity_poly.type
_entity_poly.pdbx_seq_one_letter_code
_entity_poly.pdbx_strand_id
1 'polypeptide(L)'
;QYTFLFQLTFSTLKCNPIDCGSPGILRDGFLSGERFDYPNIIAFFCNDGFQLIGKDITRACQENGLWSGTMPICQKKSCSTPPIVSYSEIIQPDRTTNETVQYICQDGYQLHGSTMLKCISSEWQPTPPTCER
;
A
#
# COMPACT_ATOMS: atom_id res chain seq x y z
N GLN A 1 -74.64 16.27 1.65
CA GLN A 1 -73.81 15.74 2.75
C GLN A 1 -72.45 15.41 2.16
N TYR A 2 -71.43 16.21 2.51
CA TYR A 2 -70.04 16.00 2.08
C TYR A 2 -69.33 15.16 3.13
N THR A 3 -68.82 13.98 2.77
CA THR A 3 -67.79 13.32 3.58
C THR A 3 -66.94 12.37 2.74
N PHE A 4 -65.87 12.97 2.22
CA PHE A 4 -64.51 12.43 2.03
C PHE A 4 -64.34 10.90 2.09
N LEU A 5 -64.20 10.30 0.90
CA LEU A 5 -63.42 9.08 0.73
C LEU A 5 -61.96 9.43 1.04
N PHE A 6 -61.52 9.20 2.28
CA PHE A 6 -60.08 9.15 2.59
C PHE A 6 -59.51 7.90 1.91
N GLN A 7 -59.13 8.06 0.65
CA GLN A 7 -58.17 7.18 0.01
C GLN A 7 -56.86 7.37 0.80
N LEU A 8 -56.66 6.52 1.82
CA LEU A 8 -55.39 6.43 2.53
C LEU A 8 -54.34 6.05 1.48
N THR A 9 -53.63 7.05 0.95
CA THR A 9 -52.44 6.83 0.17
C THR A 9 -51.44 6.19 1.13
N PHE A 10 -51.25 4.88 1.02
CA PHE A 10 -50.17 4.15 1.69
C PHE A 10 -48.85 4.70 1.15
N SER A 11 -48.37 5.81 1.73
CA SER A 11 -47.02 6.30 1.51
C SER A 11 -46.09 5.29 2.14
N THR A 12 -45.55 4.37 1.34
CA THR A 12 -44.51 3.45 1.80
C THR A 12 -43.32 4.28 2.26
N LEU A 13 -42.97 4.22 3.55
CA LEU A 13 -41.73 4.82 4.04
C LEU A 13 -40.56 4.05 3.38
N LYS A 14 -39.96 4.64 2.34
CA LYS A 14 -38.82 4.05 1.64
C LYS A 14 -37.55 4.45 2.39
N CYS A 15 -36.90 3.47 3.03
CA CYS A 15 -35.56 3.64 3.55
C CYS A 15 -34.57 3.48 2.39
N ASN A 16 -34.09 4.60 1.86
CA ASN A 16 -33.05 4.57 0.84
C ASN A 16 -31.68 4.39 1.51
N PRO A 17 -30.80 3.54 0.97
CA PRO A 17 -29.45 3.39 1.49
C PRO A 17 -28.70 4.72 1.40
N ILE A 18 -27.92 5.02 2.44
CA ILE A 18 -27.03 6.20 2.47
C ILE A 18 -25.77 5.82 1.71
N ASP A 19 -25.65 6.30 0.47
CA ASP A 19 -24.49 6.05 -0.37
C ASP A 19 -23.35 7.02 -0.03
N CYS A 20 -22.17 6.49 0.31
CA CYS A 20 -20.97 7.30 0.55
C CYS A 20 -20.21 7.63 -0.74
N GLY A 21 -20.66 7.11 -1.89
CA GLY A 21 -20.02 7.30 -3.18
C GLY A 21 -18.63 6.66 -3.25
N SER A 22 -17.84 7.10 -4.22
CA SER A 22 -16.50 6.53 -4.45
C SER A 22 -15.58 6.82 -3.24
N PRO A 23 -14.94 5.80 -2.66
CA PRO A 23 -13.97 5.98 -1.58
C PRO A 23 -12.65 6.61 -2.02
N GLY A 24 -12.48 6.86 -3.33
CA GLY A 24 -11.27 7.35 -3.98
C GLY A 24 -10.42 6.22 -4.57
N ILE A 25 -9.33 6.59 -5.24
CA ILE A 25 -8.41 5.64 -5.90
C ILE A 25 -7.14 5.53 -5.05
N LEU A 26 -6.79 4.31 -4.66
CA LEU A 26 -5.50 4.00 -4.04
C LEU A 26 -4.46 3.75 -5.15
N ARG A 27 -3.43 4.59 -5.23
CA ARG A 27 -2.31 4.36 -6.16
C ARG A 27 -1.46 3.21 -5.67
N ASP A 28 -0.95 2.39 -6.59
CA ASP A 28 -0.11 1.21 -6.30
C ASP A 28 -0.78 0.22 -5.33
N GLY A 29 -2.10 0.13 -5.40
CA GLY A 29 -2.92 -0.74 -4.56
C GLY A 29 -4.32 -0.94 -5.11
N PHE A 30 -5.14 -1.62 -4.32
CA PHE A 30 -6.54 -1.91 -4.61
C PHE A 30 -7.37 -1.87 -3.34
N LEU A 31 -8.69 -1.73 -3.51
CA LEU A 31 -9.65 -1.78 -2.41
C LEU A 31 -10.47 -3.07 -2.51
N SER A 32 -10.90 -3.58 -1.37
CA SER A 32 -11.83 -4.71 -1.25
C SER A 32 -13.10 -4.26 -0.55
N GLY A 33 -14.23 -4.46 -1.22
CA GLY A 33 -15.57 -4.12 -0.74
C GLY A 33 -16.60 -4.21 -1.86
N GLU A 34 -17.75 -4.80 -1.56
CA GLU A 34 -18.83 -5.02 -2.54
C GLU A 34 -19.87 -3.90 -2.54
N ARG A 35 -19.95 -3.14 -1.44
CA ARG A 35 -20.99 -2.15 -1.16
C ARG A 35 -20.39 -0.89 -0.59
N PHE A 36 -20.93 0.25 -1.02
CA PHE A 36 -20.46 1.60 -0.67
C PHE A 36 -21.50 2.39 0.12
N ASP A 37 -22.58 1.74 0.55
CA ASP A 37 -23.64 2.31 1.38
C ASP A 37 -23.45 2.02 2.88
N TYR A 38 -24.01 2.86 3.75
CA TYR A 38 -24.00 2.64 5.20
C TYR A 38 -24.73 1.34 5.55
N PRO A 39 -24.21 0.48 6.46
CA PRO A 39 -23.03 0.64 7.33
C PRO A 39 -21.80 -0.15 6.84
N ASN A 40 -21.61 -0.29 5.52
CA ASN A 40 -20.55 -1.13 4.96
C ASN A 40 -19.15 -0.56 5.20
N ILE A 41 -18.18 -1.47 5.23
CA ILE A 41 -16.76 -1.18 5.44
C ILE A 41 -15.96 -1.72 4.26
N ILE A 42 -14.98 -0.96 3.80
CA ILE A 42 -14.04 -1.35 2.77
C ILE A 42 -12.63 -1.43 3.35
N ALA A 43 -11.81 -2.31 2.78
CA ALA A 43 -10.40 -2.50 3.16
C ALA A 43 -9.47 -2.09 2.01
N PHE A 44 -8.28 -1.63 2.36
CA PHE A 44 -7.26 -1.20 1.40
C PHE A 44 -6.06 -2.14 1.41
N PHE A 45 -5.52 -2.41 0.23
CA PHE A 45 -4.38 -3.30 0.01
C PHE A 45 -3.39 -2.63 -0.94
N CYS A 46 -2.09 -2.87 -0.72
CA CYS A 46 -1.06 -2.42 -1.65
C CYS A 46 -0.62 -3.57 -2.56
N ASN A 47 -0.15 -3.21 -3.75
CA ASN A 47 0.48 -4.15 -4.66
C ASN A 47 1.78 -4.69 -4.06
N ASP A 48 2.27 -5.80 -4.62
CA ASP A 48 3.53 -6.40 -4.20
C ASP A 48 4.69 -5.39 -4.23
N GLY A 49 5.53 -5.42 -3.20
CA GLY A 49 6.64 -4.47 -3.03
C GLY A 49 6.24 -3.12 -2.43
N PHE A 50 4.97 -2.90 -2.09
CA PHE A 50 4.49 -1.70 -1.40
C PHE A 50 3.96 -2.05 -0.01
N GLN A 51 4.04 -1.09 0.90
CA GLN A 51 3.48 -1.15 2.24
C GLN A 51 2.41 -0.08 2.41
N LEU A 52 1.32 -0.44 3.09
CA LEU A 52 0.23 0.47 3.37
C LEU A 52 0.61 1.38 4.54
N ILE A 53 0.64 2.68 4.29
CA ILE A 53 0.91 3.73 5.27
C ILE A 53 -0.37 4.50 5.51
N GLY A 54 -0.84 4.49 6.76
CA GLY A 54 -2.05 5.17 7.16
C GLY A 54 -2.45 4.73 8.55
N LYS A 55 -3.29 5.53 9.21
CA LYS A 55 -3.83 5.19 10.52
C LYS A 55 -4.86 4.06 10.43
N ASP A 56 -5.61 4.03 9.33
CA ASP A 56 -6.72 3.12 9.12
C ASP A 56 -6.50 2.31 7.82
N ILE A 57 -6.50 0.98 7.95
CA ILE A 57 -6.46 0.03 6.83
C ILE A 57 -7.85 -0.18 6.18
N THR A 58 -8.88 0.36 6.84
CA THR A 58 -10.28 0.26 6.44
C THR A 58 -10.97 1.61 6.53
N ARG A 59 -12.05 1.79 5.77
CA ARG A 59 -12.94 2.96 5.90
C ARG A 59 -14.38 2.47 5.96
N ALA A 60 -15.16 3.06 6.84
CA ALA A 60 -16.58 2.75 7.02
C ALA A 60 -17.41 3.85 6.37
N CYS A 61 -18.45 3.49 5.63
CA CYS A 61 -19.46 4.44 5.22
C CYS A 61 -20.26 4.83 6.47
N GLN A 62 -20.43 6.14 6.72
CA GLN A 62 -21.09 6.67 7.91
C GLN A 62 -22.49 7.21 7.58
N GLU A 63 -23.30 7.44 8.62
CA GLU A 63 -24.69 7.94 8.49
C GLU A 63 -24.79 9.33 7.86
N ASN A 64 -23.69 10.08 7.79
CA ASN A 64 -23.61 11.37 7.12
C ASN A 64 -23.28 11.25 5.61
N GLY A 65 -23.19 10.02 5.07
CA GLY A 65 -22.80 9.79 3.68
C GLY A 65 -21.33 10.04 3.39
N LEU A 66 -20.48 10.07 4.42
CA LEU A 66 -19.03 10.23 4.27
C LEU A 66 -18.30 8.97 4.73
N TRP A 67 -17.19 8.68 4.06
CA TRP A 67 -16.26 7.64 4.47
C TRP A 67 -15.45 8.09 5.68
N SER A 68 -15.36 7.23 6.70
CA SER A 68 -14.54 7.46 7.89
C SER A 68 -13.05 7.58 7.53
N GLY A 69 -12.29 8.23 8.40
CA GLY A 69 -10.82 8.28 8.30
C GLY A 69 -10.31 8.99 7.05
N THR A 70 -9.05 8.73 6.73
CA THR A 70 -8.34 9.32 5.58
C THR A 70 -7.87 8.22 4.63
N MET A 71 -7.70 8.55 3.35
CA MET A 71 -7.19 7.59 2.37
C MET A 71 -5.74 7.20 2.72
N PRO A 72 -5.43 5.90 2.88
CA PRO A 72 -4.04 5.47 3.07
C PRO A 72 -3.21 5.66 1.81
N ILE A 73 -1.88 5.54 1.95
CA ILE A 73 -0.93 5.65 0.85
C ILE A 73 -0.14 4.34 0.77
N CYS A 74 -0.01 3.80 -0.44
CA CYS A 74 0.96 2.74 -0.69
C CYS A 74 2.33 3.33 -0.94
N GLN A 75 3.26 3.07 -0.02
CA GLN A 75 4.64 3.48 -0.17
C GLN A 75 5.47 2.28 -0.59
N LYS A 76 6.35 2.44 -1.58
CA LYS A 76 7.28 1.37 -1.96
C LYS A 76 8.10 0.97 -0.74
N LYS A 77 8.16 -0.33 -0.46
CA LYS A 77 8.98 -0.85 0.63
C LYS A 77 10.44 -0.61 0.24
N SER A 78 11.11 0.29 0.95
CA SER A 78 12.57 0.38 0.88
C SER A 78 13.15 -0.94 1.37
N CYS A 79 14.19 -1.47 0.71
CA CYS A 79 14.91 -2.58 1.29
C CYS A 79 15.48 -2.19 2.65
N SER A 80 15.62 -3.19 3.52
CA SER A 80 16.45 -3.07 4.71
C SER A 80 17.88 -2.69 4.32
N THR A 81 18.68 -2.29 5.30
CA THR A 81 20.11 -2.01 5.09
C THR A 81 20.78 -3.15 4.30
N PRO A 82 21.58 -2.83 3.27
CA PRO A 82 22.30 -3.85 2.50
C PRO A 82 23.09 -4.82 3.40
N PRO A 83 23.22 -6.10 3.00
CA PRO A 83 23.99 -7.09 3.76
C PRO A 83 25.44 -6.66 3.98
N ILE A 84 25.99 -6.90 5.16
CA ILE A 84 27.39 -6.58 5.44
C ILE A 84 28.26 -7.73 4.90
N VAL A 85 29.20 -7.41 4.02
CA VAL A 85 30.20 -8.36 3.51
C VAL A 85 31.56 -8.03 4.14
N SER A 86 32.21 -9.00 4.77
CA SER A 86 33.53 -8.82 5.40
C SER A 86 34.59 -8.40 4.39
N TYR A 87 35.52 -7.53 4.80
CA TYR A 87 36.60 -7.02 3.95
C TYR A 87 36.11 -6.32 2.68
N SER A 88 34.93 -5.69 2.73
CA SER A 88 34.35 -4.95 1.62
C SER A 88 33.88 -3.56 2.03
N GLU A 89 33.73 -2.69 1.03
CA GLU A 89 33.13 -1.37 1.12
C GLU A 89 31.92 -1.29 0.18
N ILE A 90 30.88 -0.58 0.62
CA ILE A 90 29.68 -0.36 -0.17
C ILE A 90 29.74 1.02 -0.81
N ILE A 91 29.59 1.06 -2.13
CA ILE A 91 29.50 2.27 -2.94
C ILE A 91 28.08 2.35 -3.51
N GLN A 92 27.43 3.51 -3.38
CA GLN A 92 26.15 3.76 -4.04
C GLN A 92 26.40 4.32 -5.44
N PRO A 93 26.01 3.61 -6.52
CA PRO A 93 26.33 4.03 -7.88
C PRO A 93 25.54 5.27 -8.35
N ASP A 94 24.52 5.73 -7.63
CA ASP A 94 23.91 7.06 -7.84
C ASP A 94 23.01 7.45 -6.64
N ARG A 95 22.90 8.74 -6.32
CA ARG A 95 22.04 9.25 -5.22
C ARG A 95 20.54 9.18 -5.53
N THR A 96 20.19 8.91 -6.78
CA THR A 96 18.82 8.88 -7.31
C THR A 96 18.13 7.54 -7.13
N THR A 97 18.89 6.45 -6.93
CA THR A 97 18.33 5.10 -6.81
C THR A 97 18.86 4.41 -5.55
N ASN A 98 18.16 4.59 -4.43
CA ASN A 98 18.42 3.89 -3.16
C ASN A 98 18.15 2.37 -3.24
N GLU A 99 18.05 1.82 -4.43
CA GLU A 99 17.64 0.45 -4.75
C GLU A 99 18.79 -0.37 -5.32
N THR A 100 19.99 0.18 -5.45
CA THR A 100 21.16 -0.56 -5.94
C THR A 100 22.40 -0.18 -5.14
N VAL A 101 23.19 -1.18 -4.80
CA VAL A 101 24.48 -1.00 -4.12
C VAL A 101 25.55 -1.79 -4.84
N GLN A 102 26.78 -1.27 -4.79
CA GLN A 102 27.95 -1.93 -5.34
C GLN A 102 28.92 -2.27 -4.20
N TYR A 103 29.45 -3.49 -4.20
CA TYR A 103 30.48 -3.93 -3.27
C TYR A 103 31.84 -3.88 -3.94
N ILE A 104 32.82 -3.36 -3.22
CA ILE A 104 34.24 -3.38 -3.59
C ILE A 104 35.03 -4.02 -2.46
N CYS A 105 35.89 -4.99 -2.75
CA CYS A 105 36.75 -5.59 -1.73
C CYS A 105 37.91 -4.67 -1.38
N GLN A 106 38.35 -4.74 -0.12
CA GLN A 106 39.54 -4.04 0.35
C GLN A 106 40.81 -4.56 -0.33
N ASP A 107 41.87 -3.76 -0.31
CA ASP A 107 43.16 -4.11 -0.92
C ASP A 107 43.67 -5.48 -0.44
N GLY A 108 44.03 -6.33 -1.40
CA GLY A 108 44.51 -7.68 -1.13
C GLY A 108 43.42 -8.74 -1.03
N TYR A 109 42.14 -8.41 -1.23
CA TYR A 109 41.03 -9.36 -1.35
C TYR A 109 40.42 -9.34 -2.75
N GLN A 110 40.00 -10.51 -3.23
CA GLN A 110 39.30 -10.70 -4.49
C GLN A 110 37.79 -10.91 -4.24
N LEU A 111 36.97 -10.29 -5.11
CA LEU A 111 35.52 -10.40 -5.05
C LEU A 111 35.04 -11.65 -5.78
N HIS A 112 34.25 -12.47 -5.10
CA HIS A 112 33.56 -13.62 -5.66
C HIS A 112 32.05 -13.40 -5.62
N GLY A 113 31.41 -13.50 -6.79
CA GLY A 113 29.96 -13.30 -6.95
C GLY A 113 29.59 -11.99 -7.64
N SER A 114 28.42 -11.46 -7.34
CA SER A 114 27.92 -10.22 -7.97
C SER A 114 28.48 -8.99 -7.26
N THR A 115 29.08 -8.07 -8.02
CA THR A 115 29.51 -6.77 -7.49
C THR A 115 28.34 -5.85 -7.18
N MET A 116 27.16 -6.09 -7.77
CA MET A 116 25.98 -5.25 -7.58
C MET A 116 24.82 -6.06 -7.01
N LEU A 117 24.13 -5.47 -6.04
CA LEU A 117 22.86 -5.97 -5.53
C LEU A 117 21.78 -4.93 -5.81
N LYS A 118 20.63 -5.43 -6.23
CA LYS A 118 19.41 -4.65 -6.43
C LYS A 118 18.38 -5.03 -5.38
N CYS A 119 17.73 -4.03 -4.84
CA CYS A 119 16.56 -4.19 -4.00
C CYS A 119 15.37 -4.60 -4.87
N ILE A 120 14.87 -5.81 -4.69
CA ILE A 120 13.67 -6.34 -5.36
C ILE A 120 12.71 -6.81 -4.28
N SER A 121 11.52 -6.21 -4.21
CA SER A 121 10.46 -6.61 -3.28
C SER A 121 10.91 -6.73 -1.81
N SER A 122 11.72 -5.77 -1.34
CA SER A 122 12.32 -5.74 0.02
C SER A 122 13.46 -6.74 0.29
N GLU A 123 13.92 -7.45 -0.73
CA GLU A 123 15.06 -8.36 -0.63
C GLU A 123 16.21 -7.90 -1.54
N TRP A 124 17.45 -8.06 -1.06
CA TRP A 124 18.63 -7.77 -1.86
C TRP A 124 18.97 -8.99 -2.71
N GLN A 125 18.97 -8.79 -4.03
CA GLN A 125 19.24 -9.83 -5.01
C GLN A 125 20.25 -9.35 -6.08
N PRO A 126 21.14 -10.22 -6.59
CA PRO A 126 21.35 -11.62 -6.19
C PRO A 126 21.98 -11.74 -4.79
N THR A 127 22.37 -12.96 -4.39
CA THR A 127 23.04 -13.20 -3.10
C THR A 127 24.30 -12.33 -2.95
N PRO A 128 24.61 -11.85 -1.72
CA PRO A 128 25.80 -11.04 -1.47
C PRO A 128 27.10 -11.73 -1.90
N PRO A 129 28.08 -10.98 -2.43
CA PRO A 129 29.40 -11.52 -2.77
C PRO A 129 30.21 -11.84 -1.51
N THR A 130 31.32 -12.55 -1.70
CA THR A 130 32.37 -12.74 -0.68
C THR A 130 33.67 -12.08 -1.11
N CYS A 131 34.46 -11.61 -0.14
CA CYS A 131 35.81 -11.10 -0.36
C CYS A 131 36.81 -12.05 0.32
N GLU A 132 37.68 -12.66 -0.49
CA GLU A 132 38.65 -13.68 -0.05
C GLU A 132 40.06 -13.30 -0.50
N ARG A 133 41.10 -13.73 0.22
CA ARG A 133 42.50 -13.30 0.00
C ARG A 133 43.22 -14.16 -1.06
#